data_AF-A0A3N5EET8-F1
#
_entry.id   AF-A0A3N5EET8-F1
#
_cell.length_a   1.000
_cell.length_b   1.000
_cell.length_c   1.000
_cell.angle_alpha   90.00
_cell.angle_beta   90.00
_cell.angle_gamma   90.00
#
_symmetry.space_group_name_H-M   'P 1'
#
loop_
_entity.id
_entity.type
_entity.pdbx_description
1 polymer ?
#
loop_
_entity_poly.entity_id
_entity_poly.type
_entity_poly.pdbx_seq_one_letter_code
_entity_poly.pdbx_strand_id
1 'polypeptide(L)'
;MPKAMDSPKSIRVFALLLFFLASSLHATQYHIRTDGTPTGTGTSSSAWSLAYGLSHPSVVRPGDTLWVHGGTYLGQFTSALNGTSSLPIVVRQYPGERAIINGGTDPQRNTILTVSGTYTWFWGPEVWSSDPDRVSTQATSDPGDIS
;
A
#
# COMPACT_ATOMS: atom_id res chain seq x y z
N MET A 1 -36.49 53.33 -33.61
CA MET A 1 -36.26 52.10 -32.81
C MET A 1 -36.44 50.91 -33.75
N PRO A 2 -35.61 49.84 -33.73
CA PRO A 2 -34.68 49.40 -32.69
C PRO A 2 -33.19 49.37 -33.08
N LYS A 3 -32.36 49.19 -32.03
CA LYS A 3 -30.90 49.21 -31.93
C LYS A 3 -30.30 47.87 -32.40
N ALA A 4 -29.19 47.91 -33.13
CA ALA A 4 -28.44 46.72 -33.54
C ALA A 4 -27.97 45.93 -32.30
N MET A 5 -28.26 44.64 -32.30
CA MET A 5 -27.87 43.71 -31.24
C MET A 5 -26.45 43.21 -31.52
N ASP A 6 -25.48 43.66 -30.73
CA ASP A 6 -24.10 43.19 -30.81
C ASP A 6 -24.00 41.69 -30.47
N SER A 7 -23.29 40.95 -31.33
CA SER A 7 -23.00 39.53 -31.16
C SER A 7 -22.10 39.28 -29.92
N PRO A 8 -22.41 38.34 -29.02
CA PRO A 8 -21.55 38.02 -27.88
C PRO A 8 -20.34 37.20 -28.34
N LYS A 9 -19.21 37.88 -28.60
CA LYS A 9 -17.93 37.25 -29.01
C LYS A 9 -17.17 36.58 -27.86
N SER A 10 -17.69 36.56 -26.63
CA SER A 10 -16.98 36.09 -25.42
C SER A 10 -17.38 34.70 -24.92
N ILE A 11 -18.46 34.09 -25.43
CA ILE A 11 -18.94 32.78 -24.94
C ILE A 11 -18.04 31.61 -25.42
N ARG A 12 -17.32 31.77 -26.53
CA ARG A 12 -16.50 30.68 -27.12
C ARG A 12 -15.14 30.46 -26.46
N VAL A 13 -14.63 31.42 -25.67
CA VAL A 13 -13.31 31.31 -25.01
C VAL A 13 -13.41 30.64 -23.64
N PHE A 14 -14.56 30.71 -22.97
CA PHE A 14 -14.74 30.15 -21.62
C PHE A 14 -14.87 28.61 -21.61
N ALA A 15 -15.36 28.01 -22.72
CA ALA A 15 -15.52 26.56 -22.83
C ALA A 15 -14.20 25.81 -23.11
N LEU A 16 -13.15 26.48 -23.61
CA LEU A 16 -11.85 25.84 -23.88
C LEU A 16 -10.91 25.82 -22.66
N LEU A 17 -11.13 26.67 -21.65
CA LEU A 17 -10.32 26.71 -20.42
C LEU A 17 -10.77 25.71 -19.34
N LEU A 18 -11.98 25.15 -19.45
CA LEU A 18 -12.51 24.12 -18.53
C LEU A 18 -12.14 22.69 -18.95
N PHE A 19 -11.54 22.49 -20.13
CA PHE A 19 -11.16 21.16 -20.63
C PHE A 19 -9.68 20.81 -20.38
N PHE A 20 -8.87 21.76 -19.88
CA PHE A 20 -7.41 21.58 -19.69
C PHE A 20 -6.97 21.40 -18.23
N LEU A 21 -7.89 21.31 -17.28
CA LEU A 21 -7.58 21.12 -15.85
C LEU A 21 -8.11 19.80 -15.26
N ALA A 22 -8.33 18.79 -16.10
CA ALA A 22 -8.53 17.43 -15.62
C ALA A 22 -7.17 16.76 -15.39
N SER A 23 -6.46 17.16 -14.33
CA SER A 23 -5.35 16.35 -13.82
C SER A 23 -5.95 15.02 -13.38
N SER A 24 -5.69 13.95 -14.12
CA SER A 24 -6.12 12.60 -13.73
C SER A 24 -5.60 12.31 -12.32
N LEU A 25 -6.48 12.29 -11.32
CA LEU A 25 -6.21 11.74 -9.99
C LEU A 25 -6.12 10.21 -10.14
N HIS A 26 -5.08 9.73 -10.79
CA HIS A 26 -4.84 8.31 -10.91
C HIS A 26 -4.03 7.87 -9.68
N ALA A 27 -4.48 6.78 -9.05
CA ALA A 27 -3.74 6.12 -8.00
C ALA A 27 -2.31 5.80 -8.49
N THR A 28 -1.31 6.23 -7.73
CA THR A 28 0.09 5.90 -8.01
C THR A 28 0.36 4.47 -7.59
N GLN A 29 1.28 3.82 -8.30
CA GLN A 29 1.68 2.45 -8.04
C GLN A 29 3.13 2.40 -7.60
N TYR A 30 3.39 1.66 -6.53
CA TYR A 30 4.72 1.44 -5.98
C TYR A 30 5.03 -0.05 -5.92
N HIS A 31 6.31 -0.40 -6.05
CA HIS A 31 6.76 -1.78 -6.11
C HIS A 31 7.60 -2.13 -4.89
N ILE A 32 7.32 -3.29 -4.33
CA ILE A 32 8.00 -3.88 -3.19
C ILE A 32 8.60 -5.21 -3.62
N ARG A 33 9.87 -5.45 -3.32
CA ARG A 33 10.59 -6.70 -3.62
C ARG A 33 11.39 -7.15 -2.40
N THR A 34 11.72 -8.44 -2.34
CA THR A 34 12.51 -9.01 -1.23
C THR A 34 13.92 -8.40 -1.12
N ASP A 35 14.47 -7.94 -2.25
CA ASP A 35 15.76 -7.25 -2.36
C ASP A 35 15.63 -5.72 -2.45
N GLY A 36 14.42 -5.19 -2.27
CA GLY A 36 14.17 -3.75 -2.29
C GLY A 36 14.79 -3.04 -1.08
N THR A 37 14.96 -1.72 -1.18
CA THR A 37 15.63 -0.91 -0.15
C THR A 37 14.78 0.29 0.28
N PRO A 38 14.98 0.85 1.48
CA PRO A 38 14.30 2.08 1.88
C PRO A 38 14.72 3.31 1.07
N THR A 39 15.83 3.23 0.32
CA THR A 39 16.35 4.33 -0.51
C THR A 39 15.93 4.23 -1.98
N GLY A 40 15.20 3.17 -2.36
CA GLY A 40 14.62 3.04 -3.69
C GLY A 40 13.60 4.14 -3.99
N THR A 41 13.23 4.30 -5.26
CA THR A 41 12.20 5.27 -5.67
C THR A 41 10.79 4.68 -5.66
N GLY A 42 10.65 3.38 -5.39
CA GLY A 42 9.38 2.66 -5.39
C GLY A 42 8.91 2.27 -6.80
N THR A 43 9.75 2.47 -7.82
CA THR A 43 9.47 1.99 -9.18
C THR A 43 9.81 0.50 -9.31
N SER A 44 9.34 -0.16 -10.37
CA SER A 44 9.65 -1.58 -10.59
C SER A 44 11.16 -1.87 -10.71
N SER A 45 11.99 -0.92 -11.15
CA SER A 45 13.45 -1.06 -11.27
C SER A 45 14.22 -0.60 -10.02
N SER A 46 13.56 0.09 -9.09
CA SER A 46 14.14 0.59 -7.84
C SER A 46 13.10 0.42 -6.73
N ALA A 47 12.77 -0.83 -6.46
CA ALA A 47 11.71 -1.22 -5.54
C ALA A 47 12.08 -0.95 -4.08
N TRP A 48 11.05 -0.82 -3.25
CA TRP A 48 11.21 -0.70 -1.81
C TRP A 48 11.28 -2.05 -1.11
N SER A 49 11.88 -2.04 0.09
CA SER A 49 11.68 -3.13 1.05
C SER A 49 10.26 -3.11 1.58
N LEU A 50 9.74 -4.25 2.03
CA LEU A 50 8.39 -4.33 2.59
C LEU A 50 8.25 -3.43 3.83
N ALA A 51 9.25 -3.43 4.71
CA ALA A 51 9.25 -2.59 5.91
C ALA A 51 9.12 -1.09 5.58
N TYR A 52 9.85 -0.61 4.57
CA TYR A 52 9.77 0.80 4.17
C TYR A 52 8.43 1.13 3.49
N GLY A 53 7.96 0.28 2.57
CA GLY A 53 6.66 0.50 1.94
C GLY A 53 5.52 0.59 2.96
N LEU A 54 5.56 -0.27 4.00
CA LEU A 54 4.57 -0.29 5.07
C LEU A 54 4.72 0.85 6.09
N SER A 55 5.86 1.54 6.16
CA SER A 55 6.08 2.65 7.10
C SER A 55 5.38 3.96 6.68
N HIS A 56 4.57 3.93 5.62
CA HIS A 56 3.91 5.08 5.01
C HIS A 56 4.88 6.18 4.56
N PRO A 57 5.74 5.90 3.55
CA PRO A 57 6.55 6.92 2.91
C PRO A 57 5.69 8.11 2.48
N SER A 58 6.16 9.34 2.68
CA SER A 58 5.36 10.56 2.48
C SER A 58 4.85 10.76 1.04
N VAL A 59 5.44 10.05 0.07
CA VAL A 59 5.00 10.03 -1.33
C VAL A 59 3.75 9.18 -1.53
N VAL A 60 3.50 8.19 -0.68
CA VAL A 60 2.31 7.32 -0.74
C VAL A 60 1.09 8.10 -0.24
N ARG A 61 0.03 8.12 -1.03
CA ARG A 61 -1.22 8.86 -0.78
C ARG A 61 -2.42 7.91 -0.74
N PRO A 62 -3.53 8.32 -0.09
CA PRO A 62 -4.80 7.59 -0.18
C PRO A 62 -5.19 7.27 -1.62
N GLY A 63 -5.56 6.01 -1.87
CA GLY A 63 -5.89 5.48 -3.20
C GLY A 63 -4.75 4.73 -3.89
N ASP A 64 -3.50 4.93 -3.46
CA ASP A 64 -2.34 4.29 -4.08
C ASP A 64 -2.31 2.77 -3.86
N THR A 65 -1.59 2.08 -4.75
CA THR A 65 -1.35 0.64 -4.66
C THR A 65 0.12 0.33 -4.46
N LEU A 66 0.43 -0.45 -3.43
CA LEU A 66 1.74 -1.04 -3.17
C LEU A 66 1.73 -2.48 -3.66
N TRP A 67 2.36 -2.74 -4.79
CA TRP A 67 2.52 -4.06 -5.37
C TRP A 67 3.66 -4.82 -4.70
N VAL A 68 3.33 -5.92 -4.02
CA VAL A 68 4.27 -6.84 -3.39
C VAL A 68 4.57 -7.98 -4.35
N HIS A 69 5.80 -7.99 -4.87
CA HIS A 69 6.27 -9.04 -5.77
C HIS A 69 6.48 -10.37 -5.03
N GLY A 70 6.60 -11.44 -5.81
CA GLY A 70 6.79 -12.80 -5.30
C GLY A 70 8.11 -12.96 -4.58
N GLY A 71 8.08 -13.78 -3.52
CA GLY A 71 9.21 -14.03 -2.65
C GLY A 71 8.81 -14.12 -1.19
N THR A 72 9.78 -14.49 -0.35
CA THR A 72 9.60 -14.60 1.10
C THR A 72 10.21 -13.39 1.80
N TYR A 73 9.37 -12.61 2.43
CA TYR A 73 9.72 -11.46 3.25
C TYR A 73 9.84 -11.91 4.71
N LEU A 74 11.06 -12.16 5.15
CA LEU A 74 11.36 -12.65 6.49
C LEU A 74 11.37 -11.50 7.51
N GLY A 75 10.61 -11.65 8.59
CA GLY A 75 10.62 -10.75 9.73
C GLY A 75 9.23 -10.36 10.21
N GLN A 76 9.20 -9.34 11.08
CA GLN A 76 7.98 -8.72 11.56
C GLN A 76 7.80 -7.36 10.91
N PHE A 77 6.56 -7.04 10.58
CA PHE A 77 6.22 -5.84 9.85
C PHE A 77 5.10 -5.09 10.55
N THR A 78 5.24 -3.77 10.60
CA THR A 78 4.17 -2.87 11.06
C THR A 78 3.75 -2.00 9.90
N SER A 79 2.45 -2.04 9.58
CA SER A 79 1.86 -1.11 8.64
C SER A 79 1.35 0.13 9.35
N ALA A 80 1.91 1.27 8.97
CA ALA A 80 1.47 2.61 9.36
C ALA A 80 0.69 3.31 8.22
N LEU A 81 0.27 2.55 7.20
CA LEU A 81 -0.40 3.10 6.03
C LEU A 81 -1.77 3.69 6.40
N ASN A 82 -2.01 4.93 5.98
CA ASN A 82 -3.25 5.64 6.25
C ASN A 82 -3.92 6.09 4.94
N GLY A 83 -4.93 5.33 4.52
CA GLY A 83 -5.85 5.71 3.45
C GLY A 83 -7.03 6.53 3.98
N THR A 84 -8.07 6.67 3.16
CA THR A 84 -9.37 7.20 3.59
C THR A 84 -10.48 6.23 3.24
N SER A 85 -11.67 6.43 3.81
CA SER A 85 -12.85 5.58 3.51
C SER A 85 -13.22 5.56 2.02
N SER A 86 -12.97 6.65 1.30
CA SER A 86 -13.23 6.74 -0.14
C SER A 86 -12.03 6.32 -1.00
N LEU A 87 -10.81 6.34 -0.45
CA LEU A 87 -9.56 6.06 -1.16
C LEU A 87 -8.63 5.24 -0.26
N PRO A 88 -8.92 3.94 -0.05
CA PRO A 88 -8.04 3.08 0.72
C PRO A 88 -6.69 2.91 0.02
N ILE A 89 -5.61 2.71 0.80
CA ILE A 89 -4.33 2.27 0.24
C ILE A 89 -4.36 0.76 0.12
N VAL A 90 -3.97 0.22 -1.03
CA VAL A 90 -4.01 -1.23 -1.27
C VAL A 90 -2.60 -1.80 -1.27
N VAL A 91 -2.29 -2.69 -0.33
CA VAL A 91 -1.09 -3.55 -0.36
C VAL A 91 -1.47 -4.86 -1.03
N ARG A 92 -1.03 -5.06 -2.27
CA ARG A 92 -1.52 -6.15 -3.12
C ARG A 92 -0.39 -6.99 -3.65
N GLN A 93 -0.56 -8.30 -3.63
CA GLN A 93 0.32 -9.23 -4.33
C GLN A 93 0.36 -8.90 -5.82
N TYR A 94 1.55 -8.92 -6.42
CA TYR A 94 1.69 -8.72 -7.86
C TYR A 94 1.02 -9.88 -8.61
N PRO A 95 0.20 -9.61 -9.65
CA PRO A 95 -0.57 -10.64 -10.32
C PRO A 95 0.30 -11.80 -10.84
N GLY A 96 -0.09 -13.03 -10.50
CA GLY A 96 0.60 -14.26 -10.94
C GLY A 96 1.86 -14.62 -10.15
N GLU A 97 2.32 -13.78 -9.21
CA GLU A 97 3.45 -14.05 -8.33
C GLU A 97 2.97 -14.46 -6.93
N ARG A 98 3.76 -15.15 -6.08
CA ARG A 98 3.36 -15.51 -4.70
C ARG A 98 4.20 -14.75 -3.68
N ALA A 99 3.61 -13.76 -3.00
CA ALA A 99 4.24 -12.99 -1.94
C ALA A 99 3.93 -13.61 -0.57
N ILE A 100 4.97 -13.90 0.21
CA ILE A 100 4.87 -14.57 1.52
C ILE A 100 5.52 -13.69 2.56
N ILE A 101 4.77 -13.27 3.57
CA ILE A 101 5.28 -12.61 4.78
C ILE A 101 5.52 -13.70 5.81
N ASN A 102 6.78 -13.96 6.14
CA ASN A 102 7.16 -15.02 7.05
C ASN A 102 7.74 -14.46 8.36
N GLY A 103 7.13 -14.80 9.50
CA GLY A 103 7.57 -14.37 10.83
C GLY A 103 8.93 -14.90 11.28
N GLY A 104 9.43 -15.96 10.64
CA GLY A 104 10.69 -16.61 11.02
C GLY A 104 10.48 -17.67 12.10
N THR A 105 11.48 -17.86 12.96
CA THR A 105 11.54 -18.89 14.01
C THR A 105 11.88 -18.29 15.37
N ASP A 106 11.49 -17.04 15.59
CA ASP A 106 11.85 -16.30 16.79
C ASP A 106 10.71 -16.38 17.80
N PRO A 107 10.87 -17.13 18.91
CA PRO A 107 9.79 -17.37 19.85
C PRO A 107 9.39 -16.12 20.65
N GLN A 108 10.17 -15.03 20.57
CA GLN A 108 9.81 -13.74 21.18
C GLN A 108 8.96 -12.86 20.25
N ARG A 109 8.63 -13.35 19.04
CA ARG A 109 7.99 -12.59 17.96
C ARG A 109 6.58 -13.08 17.67
N ASN A 110 5.67 -12.78 18.59
CA ASN A 110 4.29 -13.30 18.61
C ASN A 110 3.36 -12.67 17.55
N THR A 111 3.83 -11.71 16.74
CA THR A 111 3.01 -11.07 15.71
C THR A 111 3.86 -10.78 14.47
N ILE A 112 3.42 -11.30 13.32
CA ILE A 112 4.14 -11.22 12.05
C ILE A 112 3.82 -9.92 11.32
N LEU A 113 2.55 -9.54 11.28
CA LEU A 113 2.06 -8.32 10.65
C LEU A 113 1.13 -7.59 11.60
N THR A 114 1.59 -6.44 12.09
CA THR A 114 0.77 -5.50 12.86
C THR A 114 0.22 -4.44 11.93
N VAL A 115 -1.10 -4.21 11.93
CA VAL A 115 -1.75 -3.15 11.14
C VAL A 115 -2.20 -2.04 12.08
N SER A 116 -1.40 -0.98 12.17
CA SER A 116 -1.66 0.16 13.07
C SER A 116 -2.31 1.35 12.35
N GLY A 117 -2.23 1.38 11.02
CA GLY A 117 -2.83 2.43 10.20
C GLY A 117 -4.32 2.24 9.94
N THR A 118 -4.90 3.13 9.13
CA THR A 118 -6.34 3.17 8.82
C THR A 118 -6.61 3.01 7.33
N TYR A 119 -7.77 2.42 6.97
CA TYR A 119 -8.23 2.27 5.59
C TYR A 119 -7.18 1.68 4.64
N THR A 120 -6.50 0.63 5.09
CA THR A 120 -5.52 -0.12 4.28
C THR A 120 -6.06 -1.50 3.98
N TRP A 121 -5.99 -1.91 2.72
CA TRP A 121 -6.43 -3.21 2.25
C TRP A 121 -5.23 -4.08 1.91
N PHE A 122 -5.10 -5.23 2.59
CA PHE A 122 -4.16 -6.26 2.22
C PHE A 122 -4.88 -7.28 1.34
N TRP A 123 -4.38 -7.53 0.13
CA TRP A 123 -5.03 -8.42 -0.82
C TRP A 123 -4.04 -9.34 -1.53
N GLY A 124 -4.07 -10.62 -1.15
CA GLY A 124 -3.27 -11.68 -1.79
C GLY A 124 -2.10 -12.19 -0.95
N PRO A 125 -1.26 -11.34 -0.32
CA PRO A 125 -0.10 -11.82 0.42
C PRO A 125 -0.47 -12.90 1.42
N GLU A 126 0.32 -13.97 1.41
CA GLU A 126 0.27 -15.02 2.41
C GLU A 126 1.02 -14.59 3.66
N VAL A 127 0.48 -14.89 4.84
CA VAL A 127 1.14 -14.67 6.11
C VAL A 127 1.33 -16.02 6.78
N TRP A 128 2.58 -16.36 7.12
CA TRP A 128 2.98 -17.69 7.59
C TRP A 128 4.02 -17.55 8.73
N SER A 129 4.03 -18.45 9.73
CA SER A 129 5.16 -18.62 10.68
C SER A 129 5.96 -19.92 10.42
N SER A 130 7.26 -19.80 10.11
CA SER A 130 8.15 -20.95 9.87
C SER A 130 8.73 -21.56 11.14
N ASP A 131 8.46 -20.96 12.30
CA ASP A 131 8.77 -21.52 13.61
C ASP A 131 8.19 -22.93 13.68
N PRO A 132 8.89 -23.98 14.14
CA PRO A 132 8.29 -25.30 14.34
C PRO A 132 7.61 -25.47 15.70
N ASP A 133 7.84 -24.57 16.66
CA ASP A 133 7.31 -24.70 18.01
C ASP A 133 5.81 -24.38 18.03
N ARG A 134 5.00 -25.39 18.42
CA ARG A 134 3.52 -25.34 18.43
C ARG A 134 2.92 -25.70 19.78
N VAL A 135 3.76 -25.80 20.80
CA VAL A 135 3.39 -26.31 22.12
C VAL A 135 3.55 -25.19 23.12
N SER A 136 2.48 -24.87 23.85
CA SER A 136 2.55 -23.98 25.00
C SER A 136 2.70 -24.79 26.28
N THR A 137 3.56 -24.29 27.17
CA THR A 137 3.65 -24.73 28.57
C THR A 137 2.72 -23.94 29.49
N GLN A 138 2.08 -22.88 28.98
CA GLN A 138 1.18 -21.99 29.72
C GLN A 138 -0.27 -22.47 29.61
N ALA A 139 -0.94 -22.62 30.75
CA ALA A 139 -2.37 -23.00 30.81
C ALA A 139 -3.28 -21.76 30.69
N THR A 140 -3.10 -20.96 29.63
CA THR A 140 -3.90 -19.76 29.33
C THR A 140 -4.48 -19.84 27.91
N SER A 141 -5.53 -19.07 27.64
CA SER A 141 -6.13 -18.95 26.30
C SER A 141 -5.34 -18.05 25.34
N ASP A 142 -4.36 -17.31 25.85
CA ASP A 142 -3.44 -16.47 25.06
C ASP A 142 -1.99 -16.70 25.53
N PRO A 143 -1.41 -17.87 25.21
CA PRO A 143 -0.08 -18.23 25.63
C PRO A 143 0.98 -17.43 24.85
N GLY A 144 1.89 -16.79 25.59
CA GLY A 144 2.94 -15.95 25.00
C GLY A 144 4.16 -16.72 24.51
N ASP A 145 4.21 -18.04 24.70
CA ASP A 145 5.32 -18.93 24.37
C ASP A 145 5.15 -19.69 23.05
N ILE A 146 4.16 -19.33 22.24
CA ILE A 146 3.95 -19.84 20.88
C ILE A 146 3.86 -18.67 19.88
N SER A 147 4.34 -18.88 18.65
CA SER A 147 4.44 -17.87 17.58
C SER A 147 3.68 -18.22 16.30
#